data_AF-A0A6M1U8P0-F1
#
_entry.id   AF-A0A6M1U8P0-F1
#
_cell.length_a   1.000
_cell.length_b   1.000
_cell.length_c   1.000
_cell.angle_alpha   90.00
_cell.angle_beta   90.00
_cell.angle_gamma   90.00
#
_symmetry.space_group_name_H-M   'P 1'
#
loop_
_entity.id
_entity.type
_entity.pdbx_description
1 polymer ?
#
loop_
_entity_poly.entity_id
_entity_poly.type
_entity_poly.pdbx_seq_one_letter_code
_entity_poly.pdbx_strand_id
1 'polypeptide(L)' 'MDRRIADILREPDSSRQLEKLLQLERKLIGEGVIIPLVRRKQRTYYHPSLKGVSIRLFGWVDFKDIWFLPEQRV' A
#
# COMPACT_ATOMS: atom_id res chain seq x y z
N MET A 1 -21.83 -10.61 -4.17
CA MET A 1 -20.49 -10.13 -3.81
C MET A 1 -20.58 -8.92 -2.89
N ASP A 2 -21.31 -7.88 -3.28
CA ASP A 2 -21.32 -6.57 -2.62
C ASP A 2 -21.75 -6.58 -1.14
N ARG A 3 -22.79 -7.37 -0.80
CA ARG A 3 -23.29 -7.43 0.59
C ARG A 3 -22.25 -8.00 1.56
N ARG A 4 -21.49 -9.01 1.13
CA ARG A 4 -20.46 -9.65 1.95
C ARG A 4 -19.25 -8.74 2.17
N ILE A 5 -18.88 -7.95 1.16
CA ILE A 5 -17.83 -6.92 1.31
C ILE A 5 -18.31 -5.83 2.28
N ALA A 6 -19.53 -5.35 2.13
CA ALA A 6 -20.11 -4.35 3.04
C ALA A 6 -20.12 -4.83 4.51
N ASP A 7 -20.41 -6.10 4.75
CA ASP A 7 -20.40 -6.67 6.10
C ASP A 7 -18.99 -6.79 6.69
N ILE A 8 -17.98 -7.09 5.85
CA ILE A 8 -16.57 -7.08 6.28
C ILE A 8 -16.13 -5.64 6.62
N LEU A 9 -16.52 -4.66 5.80
CA LEU A 9 -16.19 -3.25 6.03
C LEU A 9 -16.86 -2.66 7.27
N ARG A 10 -17.93 -3.29 7.78
CA ARG A 10 -18.62 -2.93 9.03
C ARG A 10 -18.01 -3.57 10.28
N GLU A 11 -17.05 -4.47 10.16
CA GLU A 11 -16.36 -5.05 11.32
C GLU A 11 -15.60 -3.95 12.08
N PRO A 12 -15.91 -3.71 13.38
CA PRO A 12 -15.27 -2.65 14.16
C PRO A 12 -13.82 -2.97 14.55
N ASP A 13 -13.48 -4.26 14.68
CA ASP A 13 -12.11 -4.67 15.00
C ASP A 13 -11.26 -4.72 13.72
N SER A 14 -10.26 -3.85 13.65
CA SER A 14 -9.38 -3.74 12.48
C SER A 14 -8.61 -5.03 12.15
N SER A 15 -8.24 -5.82 13.17
CA SER A 15 -7.52 -7.08 12.96
C SER A 15 -8.46 -8.16 12.40
N ARG A 16 -9.68 -8.26 12.93
CA ARG A 16 -10.71 -9.17 12.42
C ARG A 16 -11.19 -8.76 11.03
N GLN A 17 -11.29 -7.47 10.76
CA GLN A 17 -11.61 -6.96 9.44
C GLN A 17 -10.56 -7.40 8.42
N LEU A 18 -9.27 -7.22 8.75
CA LEU A 18 -8.16 -7.65 7.92
C LEU A 18 -8.19 -9.17 7.69
N GLU A 19 -8.42 -9.97 8.73
CA GLU A 19 -8.52 -11.42 8.63
C GLU A 19 -9.62 -11.84 7.64
N LYS A 20 -10.80 -11.24 7.74
CA LYS A 20 -11.94 -11.49 6.84
C LYS A 20 -11.63 -11.10 5.39
N LEU A 21 -10.94 -9.98 5.18
CA LEU A 21 -10.50 -9.56 3.84
C LEU A 21 -9.51 -10.56 3.22
N LEU A 22 -8.54 -11.06 4.02
CA LEU A 22 -7.57 -12.06 3.57
C LEU A 22 -8.24 -13.41 3.26
N GLN A 23 -9.26 -13.80 4.03
CA GLN A 23 -10.06 -14.99 3.73
C GLN A 23 -10.81 -14.84 2.40
N LEU A 24 -11.38 -13.66 2.13
CA LEU A 24 -12.04 -13.37 0.86
C LEU A 24 -11.05 -13.40 -0.30
N GLU A 25 -9.87 -12.78 -0.17
CA GLU A 25 -8.80 -12.84 -1.18
C GLU A 25 -8.44 -14.29 -1.53
N ARG A 26 -8.16 -15.13 -0.52
CA ARG A 26 -7.83 -16.55 -0.73
C ARG A 26 -8.94 -17.30 -1.46
N LYS A 27 -10.20 -17.03 -1.13
CA LYS A 27 -11.35 -17.64 -1.80
C LYS A 27 -11.40 -17.25 -3.28
N LEU A 28 -11.29 -15.96 -3.59
CA LEU A 28 -11.34 -15.44 -4.96
C LEU A 28 -10.21 -16.00 -5.84
N ILE A 29 -9.02 -16.16 -5.25
CA ILE A 29 -7.87 -16.76 -5.94
C ILE A 29 -8.10 -18.27 -6.13
N GLY A 30 -8.57 -18.97 -5.09
CA GLY A 30 -8.83 -20.42 -5.16
C GLY A 30 -9.93 -20.80 -6.15
N GLU A 31 -10.94 -19.94 -6.33
CA GLU A 31 -12.01 -20.11 -7.32
C GLU A 31 -11.60 -19.67 -8.74
N GLY A 32 -10.39 -19.13 -8.92
CA GLY A 32 -9.92 -18.63 -10.22
C GLY A 32 -10.61 -17.33 -10.69
N VAL A 33 -11.39 -16.68 -9.82
CA VAL A 33 -12.05 -15.38 -10.10
C VAL A 33 -11.01 -14.28 -10.25
N ILE A 34 -9.90 -14.38 -9.52
CA ILE A 34 -8.75 -13.49 -9.63
C ILE A 34 -7.50 -14.33 -9.82
N ILE A 35 -6.70 -14.02 -10.84
CA ILE A 35 -5.41 -14.65 -11.09
C ILE A 35 -4.31 -13.59 -10.88
N PRO A 36 -3.58 -13.62 -9.74
CA PRO A 36 -2.51 -12.67 -9.49
C PRO A 36 -1.36 -12.89 -10.47
N LEU A 37 -1.09 -11.92 -11.35
CA LEU A 37 -0.03 -12.05 -12.37
C LEU A 37 1.34 -11.62 -11.86
N VAL A 38 1.40 -10.52 -11.11
CA VAL A 38 2.66 -9.98 -10.61
C VAL A 38 2.46 -9.21 -9.30
N ARG A 39 3.35 -9.45 -8.33
CA ARG A 39 3.49 -8.62 -7.12
C ARG A 39 4.83 -7.92 -7.18
N ARG A 40 4.83 -6.60 -7.40
CA ARG A 40 6.07 -5.81 -7.50
C ARG A 40 6.30 -5.03 -6.22
N LYS A 41 7.49 -5.18 -5.62
CA LYS A 41 7.93 -4.30 -4.54
C LYS A 41 8.48 -3.02 -5.16
N GLN A 42 7.87 -1.89 -4.85
CA GLN A 42 8.39 -0.60 -5.29
C GLN A 42 9.66 -0.26 -4.52
N ARG A 43 10.70 0.13 -5.25
CA ARG A 43 11.94 0.72 -4.71
C ARG A 43 12.11 2.06 -5.39
N THR A 44 12.27 3.11 -4.61
CA THR A 44 12.54 4.46 -5.13
C THR A 44 13.95 4.84 -4.71
N TYR A 45 14.76 5.22 -5.69
CA TYR A 45 16.10 5.74 -5.48
C TYR A 45 16.06 7.26 -5.61
N TYR A 46 16.73 7.94 -4.70
CA TYR A 46 16.84 9.39 -4.70
C TYR A 46 18.23 9.80 -4.20
N HIS A 47 18.64 11.02 -4.54
CA HIS A 47 19.94 11.53 -4.14
C HIS A 47 19.98 11.75 -2.61
N PRO A 48 21.08 11.43 -1.90
CA PRO A 48 21.16 11.58 -0.44
C PRO A 48 20.91 12.99 0.12
N SER A 49 21.08 14.02 -0.72
CA SER A 49 20.75 15.42 -0.37
C SER A 49 19.25 15.67 -0.27
N LEU A 50 18.42 14.81 -0.86
CA LEU A 50 16.96 14.89 -0.80
C LEU A 50 16.47 14.28 0.52
N LYS A 51 15.75 15.08 1.30
CA LYS A 51 15.16 14.70 2.59
C LYS A 51 13.64 14.79 2.52
N GLY A 52 12.98 14.17 3.50
CA GLY A 52 11.52 14.14 3.58
C GLY A 52 10.84 13.21 2.57
N VAL A 53 11.60 12.36 1.87
CA VAL A 53 11.03 11.41 0.91
C VAL A 53 10.19 10.38 1.65
N SER A 54 8.88 10.41 1.40
CA SER A 54 7.93 9.39 1.83
C SER A 54 7.14 8.87 0.63
N ILE A 55 6.86 7.57 0.63
CA ILE A 55 6.02 6.90 -0.36
C ILE A 55 4.72 6.52 0.33
N ARG A 56 3.61 7.10 -0.11
CA ARG A 56 2.27 6.78 0.41
C ARG A 56 1.81 5.40 -0.07
N LEU A 57 0.75 4.90 0.57
CA LEU A 57 -0.04 3.80 0.03
C LEU A 57 -0.40 4.12 -1.43
N PHE A 58 -0.32 3.11 -2.31
CA PHE A 58 -0.42 3.22 -3.78
C PHE A 58 0.80 3.79 -4.52
N GLY A 59 1.93 4.04 -3.83
CA GLY A 59 3.21 4.27 -4.50
C GLY A 59 3.50 5.73 -4.88
N TRP A 60 2.63 6.66 -4.50
CA TRP A 60 2.84 8.10 -4.75
C TRP A 60 3.85 8.70 -3.79
N VAL A 61 4.73 9.54 -4.32
CA VAL A 61 5.68 10.33 -3.53
C VAL A 61 4.99 11.60 -3.02
N ASP A 62 5.15 11.90 -1.74
CA ASP A 62 4.61 13.12 -1.14
C ASP A 62 5.56 14.31 -1.37
N PHE A 63 5.43 14.97 -2.54
CA PHE A 63 6.36 16.03 -2.96
C PHE A 63 6.34 17.28 -2.07
N LYS A 64 5.25 17.57 -1.34
CA LYS A 64 5.17 18.78 -0.51
C LYS A 64 6.11 18.74 0.70
N ASP A 65 6.50 17.55 1.14
CA ASP A 65 7.35 17.37 2.32
C ASP A 65 8.83 17.17 1.93
N ILE A 66 9.14 17.22 0.63
CA ILE A 66 10.49 17.03 0.10
C ILE A 66 11.28 18.34 0.11
N TRP A 67 12.53 18.27 0.56
CA TRP A 67 13.45 19.40 0.59
C TRP A 67 14.90 18.93 0.41
N PHE A 68 15.78 19.85 0.04
CA PHE A 68 17.22 19.59 -0.10
C PHE A 68 17.98 20.08 1.12
N LEU A 69 18.91 19.26 1.63
CA LEU A 69 19.92 19.78 2.54
C LEU A 69 20.71 20.89 1.82
N PRO A 70 20.95 22.04 2.48
CA PRO A 70 21.85 23.04 1.93
C PRO A 70 23.21 22.41 1.66
N GLU A 71 23.80 22.70 0.50
CA GLU A 71 25.11 22.18 0.12
C GLU A 71 26.13 22.49 1.21
N GLN A 72 26.79 21.47 1.75
CA GLN A 72 28.02 21.68 2.49
C GLN A 72 29.07 22.11 1.47
N ARG A 73 29.28 23.42 1.33
CA ARG A 73 30.50 23.95 0.71
C ARG A 73 31.68 23.36 1.48
N VAL A 74 32.42 22.47 0.82
CA VAL A 74 33.76 22.05 1.21
C VAL A 74 34.70 23.24 1.02
#